data_AF-G3ATD6-F1
#
_entry.id   AF-G3ATD6-F1
#
_cell.length_a   1.000
_cell.length_b   1.000
_cell.length_c   1.000
_cell.angle_alpha   90.00
_cell.angle_beta   90.00
_cell.angle_gamma   90.00
#
_symmetry.space_group_name_H-M   'P 1'
#
loop_
_entity.id
_entity.type
_entity.pdbx_description
1 polymer ?
#
loop_
_entity_poly.entity_id
_entity_poly.type
_entity_poly.pdbx_seq_one_letter_code
_entity_poly.pdbx_strand_id
1 'polypeptide(L)'
;MSDREALAIFSRQRVSSEMVNFLVATTNSIIQIKPAKPVSTKHHNQLIITPHNNTISLTDFIHNLINYSNVQVPTLMATLVYLNKLRNLLPANAIGMETTRHRIFLSTLILAAKSLNDSSPLNKHWTKYTDGLLSQQEVNMAERELLSLLKWNINIKHQELIIALQPFLEPIKQSLLRERQRESEQRANYYKLLQAQSKSNWSIRTSKSSVSSNYSLDSSYSVSSNLSLARGMPHSASSSSIISENEEYDLVPKRVPLSNKSVNVLHQQQHPPVKMKRSTHSFNLLSSRIF
;
A
#
# COMPACT_ATOMS: atom_id res chain seq x y z
N MET A 1 -2.47 16.61 0.42
CA MET A 1 -1.77 15.65 -0.48
C MET A 1 -2.60 14.39 -0.56
N SER A 2 -2.73 13.77 -1.73
CA SER A 2 -3.59 12.58 -1.85
C SER A 2 -2.79 11.34 -1.44
N ASP A 3 -3.13 10.74 -0.31
CA ASP A 3 -2.52 9.49 0.19
C ASP A 3 -2.51 8.38 -0.87
N ARG A 4 -3.49 8.43 -1.78
CA ARG A 4 -3.61 7.54 -2.94
C ARG A 4 -2.41 7.60 -3.88
N GLU A 5 -1.86 8.78 -4.14
CA GLU A 5 -0.72 8.96 -5.04
C GLU A 5 0.56 8.37 -4.43
N ALA A 6 0.79 8.67 -3.14
CA ALA A 6 1.91 8.11 -2.40
C ALA A 6 1.84 6.57 -2.34
N LEU A 7 0.66 6.01 -2.07
CA LEU A 7 0.44 4.56 -2.10
C LEU A 7 0.71 3.95 -3.48
N ALA A 8 0.29 4.60 -4.56
CA ALA A 8 0.49 4.10 -5.92
C ALA A 8 1.99 4.03 -6.26
N ILE A 9 2.78 5.02 -5.86
CA ILE A 9 4.24 5.01 -6.03
C ILE A 9 4.87 3.93 -5.15
N PHE A 10 4.49 3.88 -3.87
CA PHE A 10 5.02 2.94 -2.89
C PHE A 10 4.80 1.48 -3.31
N SER A 11 3.61 1.15 -3.84
CA SER A 11 3.25 -0.20 -4.27
C SER A 11 4.14 -0.78 -5.38
N ARG A 12 4.80 0.09 -6.16
CA ARG A 12 5.66 -0.28 -7.30
C ARG A 12 7.13 -0.43 -6.91
N GLN A 13 7.48 -0.08 -5.67
CA GLN A 13 8.86 -0.20 -5.18
C GLN A 13 9.23 -1.67 -4.94
N ARG A 14 10.53 -1.94 -4.89
CA ARG A 14 11.03 -3.23 -4.41
C ARG A 14 10.98 -3.26 -2.89
N VAL A 15 10.88 -4.47 -2.33
CA VAL A 15 10.99 -4.65 -0.88
C VAL A 15 12.37 -4.17 -0.43
N SER A 16 12.39 -3.22 0.50
CA SER A 16 13.64 -2.68 1.07
C SER A 16 13.95 -3.34 2.42
N SER A 17 15.22 -3.32 2.82
CA SER A 17 15.63 -3.84 4.14
C SER A 17 14.99 -3.07 5.29
N GLU A 18 14.67 -1.79 5.11
CA GLU A 18 13.94 -0.99 6.08
C GLU A 18 12.54 -1.56 6.33
N MET A 19 11.82 -1.97 5.28
CA MET A 19 10.51 -2.63 5.43
C MET A 19 10.63 -3.94 6.22
N VAL A 20 11.67 -4.73 5.93
CA VAL A 20 11.94 -6.00 6.63
C VAL A 20 12.21 -5.74 8.11
N ASN A 21 13.10 -4.81 8.43
CA ASN A 21 13.42 -4.45 9.81
C ASN A 21 12.20 -3.94 10.58
N PHE A 22 11.35 -3.15 9.92
CA PHE A 22 10.11 -2.66 10.51
C PHE A 22 9.12 -3.80 10.83
N LEU A 23 9.00 -4.79 9.94
CA LEU A 23 8.18 -5.98 10.18
C LEU A 23 8.73 -6.85 11.30
N VAL A 24 10.05 -7.03 11.36
CA VAL A 24 10.73 -7.73 12.46
C VAL A 24 10.43 -7.04 13.79
N ALA A 25 10.63 -5.72 13.87
CA ALA A 25 10.35 -4.93 15.07
C ALA A 25 8.88 -5.02 15.47
N THR A 26 7.96 -4.90 14.49
CA THR A 26 6.52 -5.02 14.72
C THR A 26 6.18 -6.41 15.28
N THR A 27 6.70 -7.47 14.66
CA THR A 27 6.46 -8.86 15.09
C THR A 27 7.01 -9.12 16.49
N ASN A 28 8.20 -8.60 16.81
CA ASN A 28 8.78 -8.69 18.16
C ASN A 28 7.92 -7.99 19.22
N SER A 29 7.20 -6.93 18.86
CA SER A 29 6.32 -6.20 19.78
C SER A 29 4.98 -6.89 20.08
N ILE A 30 4.61 -7.93 19.33
CA ILE A 30 3.30 -8.61 19.46
C ILE A 30 3.25 -9.52 20.68
N ILE A 31 4.34 -10.23 20.98
CA ILE A 31 4.36 -11.25 22.02
C ILE A 31 5.72 -11.36 22.69
N GLN A 32 5.69 -11.54 24.01
CA GLN A 32 6.88 -11.82 24.80
C GLN A 32 7.28 -13.29 24.59
N ILE A 33 8.57 -13.57 24.40
CA ILE A 33 9.07 -14.95 24.33
C ILE A 33 9.72 -15.27 25.66
N LYS A 34 9.39 -16.43 26.22
CA LYS A 34 10.10 -16.94 27.40
C LYS A 34 11.50 -17.41 26.97
N PRO A 35 12.58 -16.90 27.58
CA PRO A 35 13.91 -17.43 27.30
C PRO A 35 13.95 -18.91 27.68
N ALA A 36 14.44 -19.75 26.77
CA ALA A 36 14.61 -21.18 27.04
C ALA A 36 15.52 -21.34 28.27
N LYS A 37 15.09 -22.15 29.24
CA LYS A 37 15.98 -22.56 30.34
C LYS A 37 17.05 -23.49 29.74
N PRO A 38 18.35 -23.31 30.03
CA PRO A 38 19.36 -24.26 29.60
C PRO A 38 19.03 -25.64 30.17
N VAL A 39 18.76 -26.60 29.31
CA VAL A 39 18.46 -27.98 29.71
C VAL A 39 19.80 -28.68 29.98
N SER A 40 20.19 -28.81 31.24
CA SER A 40 21.25 -29.74 31.64
C SER A 40 20.68 -31.16 31.72
N THR A 41 20.69 -31.91 30.61
CA THR A 41 20.45 -33.36 30.66
C THR A 41 21.67 -34.06 31.27
N LYS A 42 21.56 -34.54 32.51
CA LYS A 42 22.51 -35.50 33.09
C LYS A 42 22.24 -36.88 32.51
N HIS A 43 22.93 -37.24 31.44
CA HIS A 43 23.10 -38.65 31.05
C HIS A 43 24.47 -39.14 31.54
N HIS A 44 24.49 -40.37 32.03
CA HIS A 44 25.62 -41.11 32.60
C HIS A 44 27.01 -40.68 32.05
N ASN A 45 27.83 -40.06 32.92
CA ASN A 45 29.27 -39.77 32.79
C ASN A 45 29.83 -39.05 31.54
N GLN A 46 29.02 -38.45 30.65
CA GLN A 46 29.52 -37.52 29.63
C GLN A 46 28.65 -36.27 29.54
N LEU A 47 29.26 -35.11 29.82
CA LEU A 47 28.70 -33.79 29.51
C LEU A 47 28.70 -33.60 27.99
N ILE A 48 27.68 -34.12 27.30
CA ILE A 48 27.41 -33.70 25.93
C ILE A 48 26.62 -32.40 26.02
N ILE A 49 27.31 -31.27 25.87
CA ILE A 49 26.67 -30.00 25.52
C ILE A 49 26.19 -30.19 24.08
N THR A 50 24.97 -30.68 23.89
CA THR A 50 24.32 -30.54 22.59
C THR A 50 24.07 -29.05 22.40
N PRO A 51 24.60 -28.41 21.35
CA PRO A 51 24.23 -27.04 21.06
C PRO A 51 22.72 -27.04 20.88
N HIS A 52 22.05 -26.22 21.69
CA HIS A 52 20.63 -25.98 21.59
C HIS A 52 20.31 -25.70 20.12
N ASN A 53 19.25 -26.36 19.62
CA ASN A 53 18.74 -26.27 18.27
C ASN A 53 18.97 -24.86 17.71
N ASN A 54 19.80 -24.72 16.68
CA ASN A 54 20.25 -23.43 16.15
C ASN A 54 19.06 -22.77 15.42
N THR A 55 18.09 -22.24 16.17
CA THR A 55 16.88 -21.66 15.60
C THR A 55 17.27 -20.42 14.82
N ILE A 56 16.91 -20.39 13.53
CA ILE A 56 17.10 -19.23 12.67
C ILE A 56 16.55 -17.96 13.35
N SER A 57 17.26 -16.85 13.21
CA SER A 57 16.78 -15.59 13.77
C SER A 57 15.50 -15.15 13.05
N LEU A 58 14.63 -14.40 13.74
CA LEU A 58 13.40 -13.89 13.13
C LEU A 58 13.70 -13.01 11.90
N THR A 59 14.80 -12.24 11.95
CA THR A 59 15.24 -11.39 10.83
C THR A 59 15.59 -12.23 9.61
N ASP A 60 16.44 -13.25 9.79
CA ASP A 60 16.87 -14.12 8.70
C ASP A 60 15.70 -14.94 8.16
N PHE A 61 14.81 -15.41 9.04
CA PHE A 61 13.60 -16.10 8.64
C PHE A 61 12.69 -15.23 7.76
N ILE A 62 12.41 -14.00 8.19
CA ILE A 62 11.55 -13.08 7.42
C ILE A 62 12.21 -12.76 6.08
N HIS A 63 13.52 -12.50 6.07
CA HIS A 63 14.27 -12.21 4.86
C HIS A 63 14.24 -13.39 3.86
N ASN A 64 14.54 -14.61 4.32
CA ASN A 64 14.49 -15.82 3.50
C ASN A 64 13.08 -16.08 2.97
N LEU A 65 12.07 -15.94 3.83
CA LEU A 65 10.68 -16.16 3.46
C LEU A 65 10.22 -15.20 2.35
N ILE A 66 10.56 -13.91 2.44
CA ILE A 66 10.25 -12.91 1.42
C ILE A 66 10.94 -13.25 0.10
N ASN A 67 12.22 -13.64 0.15
CA ASN A 67 12.99 -13.98 -1.04
C ASN A 67 12.46 -15.25 -1.72
N TYR A 68 12.18 -16.32 -0.96
CA TYR A 68 11.68 -17.58 -1.52
C TYR A 68 10.26 -17.49 -2.08
N SER A 69 9.41 -16.67 -1.45
CA SER A 69 8.03 -16.46 -1.89
C SER A 69 7.89 -15.37 -2.94
N ASN A 70 8.96 -14.60 -3.19
CA ASN A 70 8.99 -13.50 -4.16
C ASN A 70 7.86 -12.47 -3.93
N VAL A 71 7.52 -12.24 -2.65
CA VAL A 71 6.38 -11.41 -2.23
C VAL A 71 6.61 -9.94 -2.60
N GLN A 72 5.57 -9.32 -3.15
CA GLN A 72 5.58 -7.91 -3.52
C GLN A 72 5.18 -7.01 -2.34
N VAL A 73 5.59 -5.74 -2.43
CA VAL A 73 5.31 -4.71 -1.41
C VAL A 73 3.83 -4.68 -0.99
N PRO A 74 2.82 -4.69 -1.89
CA PRO A 74 1.42 -4.63 -1.46
C PRO A 74 1.01 -5.76 -0.50
N THR A 75 1.44 -7.00 -0.77
CA THR A 75 1.16 -8.16 0.09
C THR A 75 1.93 -8.06 1.42
N LEU A 76 3.18 -7.61 1.38
CA LEU A 76 4.00 -7.43 2.57
C LEU A 76 3.43 -6.32 3.49
N MET A 77 2.91 -5.25 2.91
CA MET A 77 2.32 -4.13 3.64
C MET A 77 0.96 -4.49 4.23
N ALA A 78 0.19 -5.34 3.56
CA ALA A 78 -1.01 -5.93 4.15
C ALA A 78 -0.69 -6.85 5.34
N THR A 79 0.44 -7.57 5.28
CA THR A 79 0.94 -8.37 6.41
C THR A 79 1.16 -7.49 7.64
N LEU A 80 1.76 -6.31 7.46
CA LEU A 80 1.93 -5.33 8.54
C LEU A 80 0.59 -4.89 9.17
N VAL A 81 -0.45 -4.67 8.36
CA VAL A 81 -1.78 -4.34 8.86
C VAL A 81 -2.36 -5.49 9.70
N TYR A 82 -2.23 -6.74 9.26
CA TYR A 82 -2.69 -7.89 10.04
C TYR A 82 -1.89 -8.09 11.33
N LEU A 83 -0.59 -7.85 11.32
CA LEU A 83 0.25 -7.85 12.53
C LEU A 83 -0.24 -6.82 13.55
N ASN A 84 -0.56 -5.60 13.11
CA ASN A 84 -1.13 -4.56 13.98
C ASN A 84 -2.52 -4.94 14.52
N LYS A 85 -3.38 -5.55 13.69
CA LYS A 85 -4.68 -6.06 14.15
C LYS A 85 -4.50 -7.14 15.22
N LEU A 86 -3.59 -8.09 14.99
CA LEU A 86 -3.30 -9.17 15.94
C LEU A 86 -2.77 -8.62 17.26
N ARG A 87 -1.87 -7.64 17.22
CA ARG A 87 -1.34 -6.99 18.43
C ARG A 87 -2.44 -6.44 19.34
N ASN A 88 -3.51 -5.89 18.76
CA ASN A 88 -4.63 -5.34 19.51
C ASN A 88 -5.60 -6.40 20.06
N LEU A 89 -5.50 -7.64 19.58
CA LEU A 89 -6.34 -8.76 20.01
C LEU A 89 -5.68 -9.64 21.07
N LEU A 90 -4.35 -9.65 21.14
CA LEU A 90 -3.61 -10.43 22.11
C LEU A 90 -3.57 -9.73 23.47
N PRO A 91 -3.69 -10.48 24.58
CA PRO A 91 -3.53 -9.92 25.91
C PRO A 91 -2.07 -9.51 26.15
N ALA A 92 -1.85 -8.40 26.88
CA ALA A 92 -0.51 -7.82 27.07
C ALA A 92 0.49 -8.76 27.78
N ASN A 93 -0.01 -9.75 28.51
CA ASN A 93 0.76 -10.78 29.21
C ASN A 93 0.89 -12.10 28.42
N ALA A 94 0.55 -12.11 27.13
CA ALA A 94 0.76 -13.28 26.29
C ALA A 94 2.27 -13.61 26.21
N ILE A 95 2.61 -14.85 26.57
CA ILE A 95 3.97 -15.37 26.50
C ILE A 95 3.96 -16.54 25.52
N GLY A 96 4.75 -16.41 24.46
CA GLY A 96 4.97 -17.43 23.45
C GLY A 96 6.24 -18.25 23.70
N MET A 97 6.35 -19.31 22.94
CA MET A 97 7.56 -20.12 22.80
C MET A 97 8.50 -19.51 21.75
N GLU A 98 9.70 -20.05 21.61
CA GLU A 98 10.75 -19.53 20.72
C GLU A 98 10.31 -19.37 19.25
N THR A 99 9.51 -20.32 18.72
CA THR A 99 9.03 -20.26 17.33
C THR A 99 7.72 -19.49 17.16
N THR A 100 7.11 -18.99 18.23
CA THR A 100 5.79 -18.33 18.17
C THR A 100 5.81 -17.09 17.27
N ARG A 101 6.86 -16.26 17.32
CA ARG A 101 6.98 -15.09 16.43
C ARG A 101 7.11 -15.47 14.95
N HIS A 102 7.84 -16.55 14.66
CA HIS A 102 7.99 -17.09 13.32
C HIS A 102 6.63 -17.56 12.76
N ARG A 103 5.84 -18.25 13.58
CA ARG A 103 4.47 -18.70 13.25
C ARG A 103 3.52 -17.53 13.03
N ILE A 104 3.57 -16.52 13.90
CA ILE A 104 2.77 -15.30 13.77
C ILE A 104 3.09 -14.62 12.44
N PHE A 105 4.36 -14.36 12.15
CA PHE A 105 4.73 -13.72 10.91
C PHE A 105 4.30 -14.54 9.69
N LEU A 106 4.63 -15.82 9.64
CA LEU A 106 4.28 -16.70 8.53
C LEU A 106 2.76 -16.75 8.29
N SER A 107 1.96 -16.95 9.35
CA SER A 107 0.51 -17.02 9.23
C SER A 107 -0.08 -15.69 8.72
N THR A 108 0.42 -14.55 9.19
CA THR A 108 -0.03 -13.24 8.71
C THR A 108 0.34 -12.99 7.24
N LEU A 109 1.51 -13.46 6.80
CA LEU A 109 1.94 -13.36 5.41
C LEU A 109 1.12 -14.27 4.49
N ILE A 110 0.86 -15.52 4.91
CA ILE A 110 -0.01 -16.46 4.18
C ILE A 110 -1.40 -15.85 4.03
N LEU A 111 -1.95 -15.30 5.11
CA LEU A 111 -3.27 -14.66 5.10
C LEU A 111 -3.31 -13.49 4.11
N ALA A 112 -2.31 -12.61 4.15
CA ALA A 112 -2.20 -11.50 3.20
C ALA A 112 -2.13 -12.00 1.76
N ALA A 113 -1.27 -12.98 1.49
CA ALA A 113 -1.09 -13.53 0.15
C ALA A 113 -2.38 -14.15 -0.41
N LYS A 114 -3.11 -14.92 0.41
CA LYS A 114 -4.38 -15.55 0.03
C LYS A 114 -5.54 -14.56 -0.09
N SER A 115 -5.53 -13.47 0.68
CA SER A 115 -6.61 -12.47 0.66
C SER A 115 -6.52 -11.47 -0.50
N LEU A 116 -5.31 -11.24 -1.03
CA LEU A 116 -5.07 -10.16 -2.00
C LEU A 116 -4.73 -10.63 -3.41
N ASN A 117 -4.21 -11.83 -3.58
CA ASN A 117 -3.75 -12.31 -4.88
C ASN A 117 -4.71 -13.36 -5.45
N ASP A 118 -5.05 -13.23 -6.73
CA ASP A 118 -5.91 -14.19 -7.45
C ASP A 118 -5.33 -15.61 -7.45
N SER A 119 -4.01 -15.71 -7.31
CA SER A 119 -3.28 -16.96 -7.16
C SER A 119 -2.27 -16.82 -6.04
N SER A 120 -2.30 -17.74 -5.09
CA SER A 120 -1.37 -17.79 -3.96
C SER A 120 -0.89 -19.22 -3.70
N PRO A 121 0.34 -19.41 -3.17
CA PRO A 121 0.85 -20.74 -2.89
C PRO A 121 0.01 -21.45 -1.81
N LEU A 122 -0.24 -22.75 -2.00
CA LEU A 122 -0.84 -23.59 -0.96
C LEU A 122 0.13 -23.71 0.24
N ASN A 123 -0.39 -24.03 1.43
CA ASN A 123 0.42 -24.15 2.66
C ASN A 123 1.58 -25.14 2.55
N LYS A 124 1.43 -26.19 1.74
CA LYS A 124 2.53 -27.14 1.44
C LYS A 124 3.75 -26.46 0.81
N HIS A 125 3.55 -25.40 0.04
CA HIS A 125 4.63 -24.61 -0.56
C HIS A 125 5.23 -23.66 0.47
N TRP A 126 4.41 -22.97 1.26
CA TRP A 126 4.86 -22.13 2.37
C TRP A 126 5.75 -22.89 3.37
N THR A 127 5.41 -24.16 3.64
CA THR A 127 6.21 -25.05 4.49
C THR A 127 7.64 -25.24 3.95
N LYS A 128 7.82 -25.26 2.63
CA LYS A 128 9.16 -25.39 2.03
C LYS A 128 10.01 -24.14 2.24
N TYR A 129 9.38 -22.97 2.37
CA TYR A 129 10.06 -21.70 2.57
C TYR A 129 10.51 -21.47 4.02
N THR A 130 10.18 -22.38 4.94
CA THR A 130 10.60 -22.28 6.34
C THR A 130 11.88 -23.04 6.65
N ASP A 131 12.57 -23.61 5.65
CA ASP A 131 13.81 -24.37 5.80
C ASP A 131 13.75 -25.47 6.89
N GLY A 132 12.60 -26.14 7.00
CA GLY A 132 12.38 -27.19 8.00
C GLY A 132 12.05 -26.70 9.42
N LEU A 133 11.96 -25.38 9.66
CA LEU A 133 11.58 -24.81 10.96
C LEU A 133 10.16 -25.22 11.39
N LEU A 134 9.23 -25.30 10.43
CA LEU A 134 7.83 -25.63 10.67
C LEU A 134 7.38 -26.77 9.75
N SER A 135 6.64 -27.72 10.31
CA SER A 135 5.96 -28.77 9.56
C SER A 135 4.69 -28.24 8.89
N GLN A 136 4.19 -28.97 7.89
CA GLN A 136 2.96 -28.58 7.18
C GLN A 136 1.74 -28.51 8.12
N GLN A 137 1.67 -29.41 9.12
CA GLN A 137 0.62 -29.38 10.13
C GLN A 137 0.68 -28.09 10.96
N GLU A 138 1.88 -27.66 11.34
CA GLU A 138 2.08 -26.44 12.11
C GLU A 138 1.75 -25.18 11.31
N VAL A 139 2.10 -25.14 10.02
CA VAL A 139 1.70 -24.04 9.12
C VAL A 139 0.18 -23.96 9.01
N ASN A 140 -0.49 -25.10 8.80
CA ASN A 140 -1.96 -25.17 8.74
C ASN A 140 -2.61 -24.72 10.06
N MET A 141 -2.05 -25.15 11.18
CA MET A 141 -2.56 -24.80 12.51
C MET A 141 -2.40 -23.31 12.78
N ALA A 142 -1.21 -22.75 12.53
CA ALA A 142 -0.93 -21.34 12.73
C ALA A 142 -1.84 -20.43 11.89
N GLU A 143 -2.10 -20.79 10.62
CA GLU A 143 -3.07 -20.06 9.79
C GLU A 143 -4.49 -20.10 10.38
N ARG A 144 -4.95 -21.29 10.78
CA ARG A 144 -6.29 -21.45 11.37
C ARG A 144 -6.45 -20.72 12.69
N GLU A 145 -5.42 -20.75 13.54
CA GLU A 145 -5.40 -20.02 14.81
C GLU A 145 -5.46 -18.51 14.58
N LEU A 146 -4.69 -17.99 13.63
CA LEU A 146 -4.75 -16.58 13.27
C LEU A 146 -6.15 -16.16 12.78
N LEU A 147 -6.75 -16.94 11.87
CA LEU A 147 -8.11 -16.68 11.37
C LEU A 147 -9.16 -16.72 12.49
N SER A 148 -9.02 -17.67 13.43
CA SER A 148 -9.87 -17.79 14.61
C SER A 148 -9.75 -16.56 15.51
N LEU A 149 -8.53 -16.08 15.77
CA LEU A 149 -8.28 -14.86 16.56
C LEU A 149 -8.88 -13.62 15.89
N LEU A 150 -8.72 -13.50 14.57
CA LEU A 150 -9.30 -12.40 13.77
C LEU A 150 -10.82 -12.52 13.60
N LYS A 151 -11.44 -13.64 14.02
CA LYS A 151 -12.86 -13.94 13.80
C LYS A 151 -13.29 -13.75 12.34
N TRP A 152 -12.43 -14.14 11.40
CA TRP A 152 -12.61 -13.96 9.95
C TRP A 152 -12.75 -12.49 9.48
N ASN A 153 -12.44 -11.51 10.33
CA ASN A 153 -12.39 -10.11 9.91
C ASN A 153 -11.07 -9.79 9.19
N ILE A 154 -10.99 -10.22 7.93
CA ILE A 154 -9.81 -10.09 7.08
C ILE A 154 -9.85 -8.85 6.16
N ASN A 155 -10.89 -8.02 6.24
CA ASN A 155 -10.97 -6.84 5.40
C ASN A 155 -10.02 -5.74 5.91
N ILE A 156 -9.14 -5.26 5.04
CA ILE A 156 -8.25 -4.14 5.32
C ILE A 156 -8.94 -2.85 4.90
N LYS A 157 -9.22 -1.97 5.88
CA LYS A 157 -9.79 -0.65 5.60
C LYS A 157 -8.69 0.30 5.11
N HIS A 158 -9.07 1.22 4.22
CA HIS A 158 -8.15 2.23 3.69
C HIS A 158 -7.45 3.02 4.81
N GLN A 159 -8.18 3.43 5.85
CA GLN A 159 -7.61 4.17 6.99
C GLN A 159 -6.57 3.35 7.76
N GLU A 160 -6.83 2.06 8.01
CA GLU A 160 -5.89 1.16 8.70
C GLU A 160 -4.59 1.02 7.88
N LEU A 161 -4.72 0.94 6.55
CA LEU A 161 -3.59 0.88 5.64
C LEU A 161 -2.75 2.17 5.70
N ILE A 162 -3.38 3.34 5.62
CA ILE A 162 -2.65 4.62 5.68
C ILE A 162 -1.93 4.81 7.02
N ILE A 163 -2.58 4.47 8.13
CA ILE A 163 -1.99 4.57 9.47
C ILE A 163 -0.79 3.63 9.60
N ALA A 164 -0.95 2.36 9.21
CA ALA A 164 0.14 1.38 9.31
C ALA A 164 1.35 1.75 8.43
N LEU A 165 1.10 2.35 7.27
CA LEU A 165 2.14 2.68 6.29
C LEU A 165 2.68 4.09 6.39
N GLN A 166 2.19 4.90 7.34
CA GLN A 166 2.62 6.29 7.51
C GLN A 166 4.15 6.47 7.50
N PRO A 167 4.97 5.63 8.19
CA PRO A 167 6.43 5.81 8.19
C PRO A 167 7.04 5.75 6.78
N PHE A 168 6.47 4.95 5.88
CA PHE A 168 6.96 4.80 4.51
C PHE A 168 6.33 5.78 3.53
N LEU A 169 5.10 6.21 3.79
CA LEU A 169 4.40 7.15 2.92
C LEU A 169 4.86 8.59 3.12
N GLU A 170 5.27 8.95 4.34
CA GLU A 170 5.64 10.32 4.68
C GLU A 170 6.81 10.86 3.83
N PRO A 171 7.93 10.11 3.65
CA PRO A 171 9.00 10.55 2.75
C PRO A 171 8.55 10.77 1.30
N ILE A 172 7.65 9.91 0.80
CA ILE A 172 7.10 10.00 -0.56
C ILE A 172 6.19 11.21 -0.70
N LYS A 173 5.33 11.47 0.29
CA LYS A 173 4.48 12.68 0.29
C LYS A 173 5.31 13.95 0.29
N GLN A 174 6.40 13.97 1.05
CA GLN A 174 7.31 15.12 1.09
C GLN A 174 8.05 15.31 -0.24
N SER A 175 8.50 14.24 -0.90
CA SER A 175 9.13 14.38 -2.22
C SER A 175 8.16 14.93 -3.27
N LEU A 176 6.91 14.43 -3.28
CA LEU A 176 5.85 14.94 -4.17
C LEU A 176 5.51 16.40 -3.89
N LEU A 177 5.52 16.82 -2.61
CA LEU A 177 5.28 18.21 -2.22
C LEU A 177 6.36 19.13 -2.78
N ARG A 178 7.63 18.76 -2.57
CA ARG A 178 8.78 19.53 -3.06
C ARG A 178 8.81 19.59 -4.58
N GLU A 179 8.42 18.52 -5.26
CA GLU A 179 8.34 18.50 -6.72
C GLU A 179 7.27 19.45 -7.26
N ARG A 180 6.06 19.37 -6.73
CA ARG A 180 4.97 20.28 -7.11
C ARG A 180 5.33 21.74 -6.84
N GLN A 181 5.98 22.01 -5.71
CA GLN A 181 6.41 23.36 -5.38
C GLN A 181 7.43 23.90 -6.39
N ARG A 182 8.45 23.10 -6.74
CA ARG A 182 9.41 23.45 -7.80
C ARG A 182 8.73 23.73 -9.14
N GLU A 183 7.80 22.88 -9.56
CA GLU A 183 7.06 23.08 -10.82
C GLU A 183 6.24 24.38 -10.80
N SER A 184 5.58 24.69 -9.69
CA SER A 184 4.82 25.93 -9.52
C SER A 184 5.73 27.16 -9.55
N GLU A 185 6.88 27.11 -8.90
CA GLU A 185 7.88 28.18 -8.89
C GLU A 185 8.48 28.40 -10.29
N GLN A 186 8.84 27.32 -10.99
CA GLN A 186 9.33 27.38 -12.37
C GLN A 186 8.27 27.97 -13.30
N ARG A 187 7.02 27.55 -13.18
CA ARG A 187 5.91 28.09 -13.98
C ARG A 187 5.66 29.57 -13.70
N ALA A 188 5.70 29.98 -12.44
CA ALA A 188 5.58 31.38 -12.05
C ALA A 188 6.75 32.23 -12.59
N ASN A 189 7.98 31.72 -12.50
CA ASN A 189 9.17 32.39 -13.03
C ASN A 189 9.12 32.50 -14.56
N TYR A 190 8.66 31.45 -15.25
CA TYR A 190 8.45 31.47 -16.69
C TYR A 190 7.47 32.58 -17.11
N TYR A 191 6.30 32.66 -16.47
CA TYR A 191 5.33 33.73 -16.77
C TYR A 191 5.85 35.13 -16.44
N LYS A 192 6.63 35.30 -15.35
CA LYS A 192 7.28 36.58 -15.03
C LYS A 192 8.25 37.02 -16.13
N LEU A 193 9.05 36.10 -16.67
CA LEU A 193 10.00 36.39 -17.75
C LEU A 193 9.30 36.81 -19.05
N LEU A 194 8.21 36.13 -19.43
CA LEU A 194 7.40 36.50 -20.60
C LEU A 194 6.83 37.93 -20.46
N GLN A 195 6.32 38.28 -19.28
CA GLN A 195 5.81 39.63 -19.03
C GLN A 195 6.92 40.69 -19.08
N ALA A 196 8.12 40.39 -18.58
CA ALA A 196 9.25 41.32 -18.63
C ALA A 196 9.70 41.62 -20.07
N GLN A 197 9.78 40.60 -20.95
CA GLN A 197 10.12 40.79 -22.37
C GLN A 197 9.04 41.57 -23.14
N SER A 198 7.76 41.39 -22.80
CA SER A 198 6.67 42.17 -23.42
C SER A 198 6.79 43.67 -23.09
N LYS A 199 7.19 44.02 -21.86
CA LYS A 199 7.39 45.42 -21.45
C LYS A 199 8.59 46.08 -22.15
N SER A 200 9.71 45.39 -22.36
CA SER A 200 10.89 45.96 -23.05
C SER A 200 10.65 46.24 -24.53
N ASN A 201 9.78 45.48 -25.21
CA ASN A 201 9.45 45.70 -26.62
C ASN A 201 8.53 46.91 -26.85
N TRP A 202 7.77 47.35 -25.84
CA TRP A 202 6.95 48.56 -25.96
C TRP A 202 7.78 49.84 -25.76
N SER A 203 8.83 49.79 -24.93
CA SER A 203 9.76 50.89 -24.69
C SER A 203 10.65 51.26 -25.89
N ILE A 204 10.80 50.37 -26.87
CA ILE A 204 11.63 50.62 -28.08
C ILE A 204 10.80 51.18 -29.25
N ARG A 205 9.46 51.02 -29.24
CA ARG A 205 8.58 51.53 -30.32
C ARG A 205 8.20 53.01 -30.18
N THR A 206 8.57 53.70 -29.10
CA THR A 206 8.33 55.13 -28.90
C THR A 206 9.61 55.95 -29.04
N SER A 207 10.37 55.75 -30.12
CA SER A 207 11.54 56.58 -30.42
C SER A 207 11.58 56.97 -31.90
N LYS A 208 10.48 57.52 -32.45
CA LYS A 208 10.54 58.39 -33.64
C LYS A 208 9.49 59.51 -33.54
N SER A 209 9.99 60.73 -33.70
CA SER A 209 9.33 62.04 -33.88
C SER A 209 8.54 62.65 -32.72
N SER A 210 9.08 63.70 -32.09
CA SER A 210 8.63 65.07 -32.36
C SER A 210 9.61 66.10 -31.80
N VAL A 211 9.69 67.22 -32.50
CA VAL A 211 10.54 68.39 -32.28
C VAL A 211 9.93 69.26 -31.18
N SER A 212 10.80 69.69 -30.25
CA SER A 212 10.73 70.86 -29.34
C SER A 212 9.41 71.22 -28.61
N SER A 213 9.50 71.38 -27.28
CA SER A 213 9.50 72.72 -26.65
C SER A 213 9.72 72.62 -25.14
N ASN A 214 10.55 73.54 -24.63
CA ASN A 214 10.85 73.73 -23.22
C ASN A 214 9.63 74.27 -22.46
N TYR A 215 9.32 73.67 -21.32
CA TYR A 215 8.97 74.40 -20.12
C TYR A 215 9.24 73.50 -18.90
N SER A 216 10.04 74.00 -17.98
CA SER A 216 10.20 73.45 -16.64
C SER A 216 8.94 73.76 -15.84
N LEU A 217 8.50 72.84 -14.97
CA LEU A 217 7.98 73.17 -13.65
C LEU A 217 8.05 71.92 -12.74
N ASP A 218 8.57 72.19 -11.55
CA ASP A 218 8.72 71.33 -10.39
C ASP A 218 7.37 70.83 -9.86
N SER A 219 7.27 69.56 -9.46
CA SER A 219 6.55 69.18 -8.24
C SER A 219 6.82 67.71 -7.86
N SER A 220 7.11 67.58 -6.58
CA SER A 220 7.40 66.36 -5.85
C SER A 220 6.13 65.79 -5.21
N TYR A 221 5.82 64.53 -5.46
CA TYR A 221 5.17 63.63 -4.48
C TYR A 221 5.22 62.17 -4.97
N SER A 222 5.94 61.34 -4.23
CA SER A 222 5.92 59.89 -4.38
C SER A 222 4.83 59.33 -3.46
N VAL A 223 3.71 58.90 -4.03
CA VAL A 223 2.72 58.09 -3.29
C VAL A 223 2.43 56.84 -4.11
N SER A 224 3.13 55.76 -3.78
CA SER A 224 2.86 54.43 -4.27
C SER A 224 1.51 53.94 -3.72
N SER A 225 0.49 53.96 -4.57
CA SER A 225 -0.76 53.24 -4.34
C SER A 225 -1.20 52.59 -5.65
N ASN A 226 -1.00 51.27 -5.75
CA ASN A 226 -1.54 50.46 -6.84
C ASN A 226 -2.91 49.94 -6.43
N LEU A 227 -3.98 50.62 -6.87
CA LEU A 227 -5.34 50.13 -6.83
C LEU A 227 -6.15 50.75 -7.97
N SER A 228 -6.45 49.95 -9.00
CA SER A 228 -7.77 49.81 -9.66
C SER A 228 -7.58 49.12 -11.02
N LEU A 229 -8.14 47.93 -11.25
CA LEU A 229 -9.52 47.72 -11.70
C LEU A 229 -9.87 48.42 -13.03
N ALA A 230 -9.81 47.58 -14.08
CA ALA A 230 -10.83 47.37 -15.10
C ALA A 230 -10.94 48.28 -16.35
N ARG A 231 -11.01 47.54 -17.48
CA ARG A 231 -11.93 47.70 -18.63
C ARG A 231 -11.35 48.34 -19.88
N GLY A 232 -11.37 47.55 -20.95
CA GLY A 232 -11.09 47.99 -22.32
C GLY A 232 -10.68 46.81 -23.19
N MET A 233 -11.65 46.05 -23.70
CA MET A 233 -11.39 45.11 -24.79
C MET A 233 -10.84 45.87 -26.02
N PRO A 234 -10.18 45.13 -26.92
CA PRO A 234 -10.84 44.97 -28.22
C PRO A 234 -10.91 43.49 -28.64
N HIS A 235 -12.11 43.10 -29.07
CA HIS A 235 -12.34 42.14 -30.16
C HIS A 235 -11.53 42.62 -31.39
N SER A 236 -10.99 41.83 -32.31
CA SER A 236 -11.15 40.44 -32.73
C SER A 236 -10.18 40.22 -33.90
N ALA A 237 -9.61 39.02 -34.04
CA ALA A 237 -9.28 38.46 -35.35
C ALA A 237 -9.31 36.93 -35.24
N SER A 238 -10.47 36.40 -35.60
CA SER A 238 -10.69 34.99 -35.91
C SER A 238 -9.90 34.59 -37.15
N SER A 239 -9.53 33.33 -37.24
CA SER A 239 -9.81 32.52 -38.43
C SER A 239 -9.98 31.07 -38.01
N SER A 240 -11.10 30.51 -38.45
CA SER A 240 -11.77 29.28 -38.07
C SER A 240 -12.31 28.65 -39.35
N SER A 241 -12.39 27.33 -39.42
CA SER A 241 -13.21 26.54 -40.37
C SER A 241 -13.05 25.06 -39.95
N ILE A 242 -14.04 24.17 -39.70
CA ILE A 242 -15.40 23.88 -40.21
C ILE A 242 -15.42 23.82 -41.75
N ILE A 243 -15.66 22.66 -42.38
CA ILE A 243 -16.97 22.14 -42.89
C ILE A 243 -16.65 20.74 -43.47
N SER A 244 -17.19 19.60 -42.98
CA SER A 244 -18.52 18.97 -43.23
C SER A 244 -18.81 18.69 -44.72
N GLU A 245 -18.98 17.43 -45.14
CA GLU A 245 -20.24 16.78 -45.60
C GLU A 245 -19.81 15.81 -46.74
N ASN A 246 -20.43 14.68 -47.12
CA ASN A 246 -21.64 13.94 -46.76
C ASN A 246 -21.58 12.54 -47.44
N GLU A 247 -22.40 11.61 -46.95
CA GLU A 247 -23.07 10.48 -47.68
C GLU A 247 -22.18 9.38 -48.34
N GLU A 248 -22.47 8.06 -48.40
CA GLU A 248 -23.69 7.25 -48.22
C GLU A 248 -23.32 5.73 -48.26
N TYR A 249 -24.22 4.88 -47.72
CA TYR A 249 -24.40 3.41 -47.87
C TYR A 249 -23.32 2.40 -47.40
N ASP A 250 -23.60 1.64 -46.33
CA ASP A 250 -24.13 0.26 -46.45
C ASP A 250 -24.37 -0.42 -45.07
N LEU A 251 -25.65 -0.72 -44.84
CA LEU A 251 -26.28 -1.90 -44.24
C LEU A 251 -25.47 -2.89 -43.33
N VAL A 252 -25.98 -3.06 -42.08
CA VAL A 252 -26.16 -4.35 -41.32
C VAL A 252 -25.00 -4.86 -40.42
N PRO A 253 -25.21 -5.43 -39.20
CA PRO A 253 -26.12 -5.04 -38.10
C PRO A 253 -25.51 -5.19 -36.68
N LYS A 254 -26.21 -4.63 -35.68
CA LYS A 254 -26.18 -5.10 -34.28
C LYS A 254 -26.43 -6.62 -34.21
N ARG A 255 -25.55 -7.38 -33.55
CA ARG A 255 -25.89 -8.70 -33.02
C ARG A 255 -26.20 -8.61 -31.52
N VAL A 256 -27.49 -8.75 -31.24
CA VAL A 256 -28.06 -9.23 -29.98
C VAL A 256 -27.70 -10.72 -29.84
N PRO A 257 -27.52 -11.27 -28.61
CA PRO A 257 -27.21 -12.69 -28.41
C PRO A 257 -28.32 -13.59 -28.93
N LEU A 258 -27.94 -14.61 -29.70
CA LEU A 258 -28.85 -15.68 -30.11
C LEU A 258 -28.93 -16.74 -29.01
N SER A 259 -30.06 -16.68 -28.31
CA SER A 259 -31.02 -17.76 -28.05
C SER A 259 -30.63 -19.01 -27.25
N ASN A 260 -31.49 -19.23 -26.26
CA ASN A 260 -31.79 -20.48 -25.56
C ASN A 260 -32.27 -21.62 -26.48
N LYS A 261 -31.97 -22.83 -25.99
CA LYS A 261 -32.66 -24.14 -26.03
C LYS A 261 -31.71 -25.20 -26.61
N SER A 262 -31.18 -26.07 -25.75
CA SER A 262 -31.92 -27.30 -25.45
C SER A 262 -31.90 -27.65 -23.97
N VAL A 263 -33.12 -27.86 -23.48
CA VAL A 263 -33.45 -28.60 -22.29
C VAL A 263 -32.86 -30.01 -22.44
N ASN A 264 -31.98 -30.41 -21.54
CA ASN A 264 -31.86 -31.82 -21.16
C ASN A 264 -32.06 -31.91 -19.65
N VAL A 265 -33.31 -32.20 -19.32
CA VAL A 265 -33.71 -32.84 -18.07
C VAL A 265 -33.02 -34.19 -18.02
N LEU A 266 -32.22 -34.47 -16.98
CA LEU A 266 -32.29 -35.76 -16.28
C LEU A 266 -31.45 -35.71 -14.99
N HIS A 267 -32.08 -36.19 -13.91
CA HIS A 267 -31.49 -36.68 -12.66
C HIS A 267 -30.98 -35.69 -11.61
N GLN A 268 -31.97 -35.12 -10.94
CA GLN A 268 -32.00 -34.91 -9.50
C GLN A 268 -31.73 -36.25 -8.77
N GLN A 269 -30.59 -36.39 -8.09
CA GLN A 269 -30.46 -37.31 -6.95
C GLN A 269 -30.48 -36.50 -5.66
N GLN A 270 -31.59 -36.62 -4.95
CA GLN A 270 -31.79 -36.11 -3.61
C GLN A 270 -30.90 -36.92 -2.65
N HIS A 271 -29.97 -36.25 -1.97
CA HIS A 271 -29.37 -36.80 -0.75
C HIS A 271 -30.00 -36.12 0.48
N PRO A 272 -30.37 -36.89 1.52
CA PRO A 272 -31.11 -36.38 2.68
C PRO A 272 -30.24 -35.52 3.61
N PRO A 273 -30.86 -34.65 4.44
CA PRO A 273 -30.14 -33.68 5.26
C PRO A 273 -29.44 -34.34 6.45
N VAL A 274 -28.13 -34.11 6.57
CA VAL A 274 -27.33 -34.46 7.74
C VAL A 274 -27.65 -33.50 8.88
N LYS A 275 -28.18 -34.04 9.98
CA LYS A 275 -28.49 -33.31 11.22
C LYS A 275 -27.21 -32.73 11.84
N MET A 276 -27.06 -31.40 11.84
CA MET A 276 -26.08 -30.71 12.68
C MET A 276 -26.51 -30.77 14.15
N LYS A 277 -25.83 -31.59 14.96
CA LYS A 277 -25.81 -31.42 16.41
C LYS A 277 -24.92 -30.23 16.74
N ARG A 278 -25.52 -29.10 17.13
CA ARG A 278 -24.82 -28.02 17.84
C ARG A 278 -24.40 -28.54 19.20
N SER A 279 -23.10 -28.80 19.37
CA SER A 279 -22.49 -28.94 20.70
C SER A 279 -22.00 -27.56 21.14
N THR A 280 -22.74 -26.96 22.06
CA THR A 280 -22.31 -25.79 22.82
C THR A 280 -21.46 -26.28 23.98
N HIS A 281 -20.14 -26.34 23.79
CA HIS A 281 -19.20 -26.44 24.89
C HIS A 281 -18.27 -25.22 24.92
N SER A 282 -18.66 -24.26 25.77
CA SER A 282 -17.78 -23.54 26.71
C SER A 282 -16.41 -23.06 26.19
N PHE A 283 -16.40 -21.83 25.68
CA PHE A 283 -15.24 -20.99 25.36
C PHE A 283 -14.56 -20.42 26.62
N ASN A 284 -13.95 -21.24 27.46
CA ASN A 284 -13.25 -20.76 28.68
C ASN A 284 -11.84 -21.33 28.90
N LEU A 285 -11.14 -21.77 27.85
CA LEU A 285 -9.76 -22.31 27.95
C LEU A 285 -8.75 -21.64 27.00
N LEU A 286 -8.99 -20.39 26.59
CA LEU A 286 -8.19 -19.70 25.57
C LEU A 286 -6.95 -18.93 26.09
N SER A 287 -6.49 -19.18 27.32
CA SER A 287 -5.36 -18.42 27.89
C SER A 287 -4.00 -19.14 27.86
N SER A 288 -3.92 -20.42 27.51
CA SER A 288 -2.68 -21.22 27.69
C SER A 288 -2.11 -21.87 26.42
N ARG A 289 -2.74 -21.67 25.25
CA ARG A 289 -2.26 -22.19 23.96
C ARG A 289 -2.46 -21.14 22.87
N ILE A 290 -1.62 -20.12 22.86
CA ILE A 290 -1.51 -19.19 21.74
C ILE A 290 -0.14 -19.47 21.10
N PHE A 291 -0.14 -20.20 19.98
CA PHE A 291 0.99 -20.62 19.13
C PHE A 291 2.06 -21.54 19.73
#